data_AF-A0A9N9G9S5-F1
#
_entry.id   AF-A0A9N9G9S5-F1
#
_cell.length_a   1.000
_cell.length_b   1.000
_cell.length_c   1.000
_cell.angle_alpha   90.00
_cell.angle_beta   90.00
_cell.angle_gamma   90.00
#
_symmetry.space_group_name_H-M   'P 1'
#
loop_
_entity.id
_entity.type
_entity.pdbx_description
1 polymer ?
#
loop_
_entity_poly.entity_id
_entity_poly.type
_entity_poly.pdbx_seq_one_letter_code
_entity_poly.pdbx_strand_id
1 'polypeptide(L)'
;MGGQPVRLYSKGRVLGFKRSKRNQSPNTTLIRIEGVLTKEDTQYYLGKHVAYVYRAKREKNGSKIRVIWGHRLIFRPHGNGGVVKAKFRNNLPPKSFGASVRIRLLRIHFLNSNKQLINYKKLADFLMSATHNGSSKSLPALHGVKIKTRKSLQKAQAKYEPTVFREGILKTLSNAQPGDFDDIYQQLDNAGNTLEYRKYGETLFEILLTGGVLAPGGTILDDGAQRSPFSIFTAEDNIESVKKHVDVFNKLIGRRYKYLQRSFEETIKNLLQYINKWSTEENNKLATAIGLFVSGQLININVLTVLFKEHLVKEGLSLQFVTAVFKAYLSEQNIDHLGSSLKKAGMDNKLMEFFPPNKRDEEYFARYFEAEDMKQLVEYHNQKQKNSMKEQTIDHVKEMLKAENTPAEVITYLKHQMKEGSWQESDFVRVVWESMMQAVDWGSRAEQIESQALRQVKQCSTILGAFSTNPKTELALIQKVQTYCYEDTKLMKHFRQIVQILYDEDVVSESAILYWFEKGAVNSGKTVFLKQMEPLVQWLKTVDSESEED
;
A
#
# COMPACT_ATOMS: atom_id res chain seq x y z
N MET A 1 -44.68 3.18 6.77
CA MET A 1 -43.77 2.04 6.52
C MET A 1 -43.41 2.02 5.04
N GLY A 2 -42.15 2.27 4.69
CA GLY A 2 -41.69 2.30 3.29
C GLY A 2 -41.71 0.90 2.66
N GLY A 3 -42.51 0.71 1.61
CA GLY A 3 -42.58 -0.55 0.88
C GLY A 3 -41.23 -0.91 0.28
N GLN A 4 -40.72 -2.11 0.58
CA GLN A 4 -39.48 -2.61 -0.02
C GLN A 4 -39.64 -2.75 -1.54
N PRO A 5 -38.64 -2.33 -2.33
CA PRO A 5 -38.71 -2.36 -3.79
C PRO A 5 -38.85 -3.79 -4.32
N VAL A 6 -39.84 -4.04 -5.19
CA VAL A 6 -40.02 -5.33 -5.86
C VAL A 6 -38.82 -5.59 -6.78
N ARG A 7 -38.04 -6.63 -6.46
CA ARG A 7 -36.83 -6.99 -7.21
C ARG A 7 -37.22 -7.57 -8.58
N LEU A 8 -37.15 -6.78 -9.65
CA LEU A 8 -37.42 -7.21 -11.03
C LEU A 8 -36.34 -8.16 -11.60
N TYR A 9 -35.16 -8.18 -11.00
CA TYR A 9 -34.05 -9.02 -11.42
C TYR A 9 -33.19 -9.51 -10.25
N SER A 10 -32.73 -10.75 -10.34
CA SER A 10 -31.68 -11.25 -9.45
C SER A 10 -30.32 -10.78 -9.97
N LYS A 11 -29.45 -10.36 -9.05
CA LYS A 11 -28.06 -10.03 -9.39
C LYS A 11 -27.27 -11.34 -9.49
N GLY A 12 -26.37 -11.39 -10.45
CA GLY A 12 -25.37 -12.44 -10.54
C GLY A 12 -24.00 -11.85 -10.84
N ARG A 13 -22.95 -12.66 -10.69
CA ARG A 13 -21.58 -12.32 -11.07
C ARG A 13 -21.07 -13.30 -12.12
N VAL A 14 -20.40 -12.78 -13.14
CA VAL A 14 -19.74 -13.59 -14.17
C VAL A 14 -18.46 -14.18 -13.57
N LEU A 15 -18.34 -15.50 -13.55
CA LEU A 15 -17.15 -16.18 -13.03
C LEU A 15 -16.10 -16.41 -14.12
N GLY A 16 -16.53 -16.57 -15.37
CA GLY A 16 -15.66 -16.90 -16.49
C GLY A 16 -16.37 -17.75 -17.52
N PHE A 17 -15.64 -18.21 -18.53
CA PHE A 17 -16.15 -19.20 -19.47
C PHE A 17 -16.00 -20.62 -18.94
N LYS A 18 -16.81 -21.54 -19.48
CA LYS A 18 -16.61 -22.99 -19.28
C LYS A 18 -15.19 -23.35 -19.70
N ARG A 19 -14.45 -24.06 -18.83
CA ARG A 19 -13.09 -24.52 -19.10
C ARG A 19 -12.89 -25.99 -18.70
N SER A 20 -11.96 -26.66 -19.37
CA SER A 20 -11.35 -27.93 -18.96
C SER A 20 -9.94 -27.67 -18.43
N LYS A 21 -9.18 -28.73 -18.07
CA LYS A 21 -7.81 -28.60 -17.55
C LYS A 21 -6.85 -27.85 -18.49
N ARG A 22 -7.10 -27.87 -19.81
CA ARG A 22 -6.24 -27.25 -20.83
C ARG A 22 -6.95 -26.27 -21.77
N ASN A 23 -8.28 -26.38 -21.96
CA ASN A 23 -9.00 -25.57 -22.96
C ASN A 23 -10.13 -24.75 -22.33
N GLN A 24 -10.38 -23.55 -22.86
CA GLN A 24 -11.52 -22.71 -22.50
C GLN A 24 -12.51 -22.63 -23.67
N SER A 25 -13.82 -22.65 -23.38
CA SER A 25 -14.91 -22.55 -24.36
C SER A 25 -15.70 -21.26 -24.17
N PRO A 26 -15.36 -20.17 -24.89
CA PRO A 26 -15.97 -18.83 -24.72
C PRO A 26 -17.47 -18.76 -25.00
N ASN A 27 -18.00 -19.74 -25.74
CA ASN A 27 -19.42 -19.82 -26.10
C ASN A 27 -20.37 -20.05 -24.91
N THR A 28 -19.84 -20.42 -23.73
CA THR A 28 -20.63 -20.74 -22.54
C THR A 28 -20.07 -20.00 -21.34
N THR A 29 -20.85 -19.10 -20.77
CA THR A 29 -20.47 -18.29 -19.60
C THR A 29 -21.04 -18.90 -18.32
N LEU A 30 -20.22 -18.92 -17.26
CA LEU A 30 -20.59 -19.33 -15.92
C LEU A 30 -20.98 -18.11 -15.09
N ILE A 31 -22.15 -18.17 -14.45
CA ILE A 31 -22.72 -17.08 -13.68
C ILE A 31 -23.10 -17.60 -12.30
N ARG A 32 -22.61 -16.94 -11.24
CA ARG A 32 -23.04 -17.19 -9.87
C ARG A 32 -24.17 -16.24 -9.53
N ILE A 33 -25.32 -16.78 -9.15
CA ILE A 33 -26.47 -15.97 -8.74
C ILE A 33 -26.33 -15.65 -7.25
N GLU A 34 -26.59 -14.41 -6.87
CA GLU A 34 -26.56 -13.98 -5.47
C GLU A 34 -27.69 -14.65 -4.69
N GLY A 35 -27.38 -15.25 -3.53
CA GLY A 35 -28.36 -15.94 -2.68
C GLY A 35 -28.72 -17.36 -3.12
N VAL A 36 -28.10 -17.89 -4.18
CA VAL A 36 -28.33 -19.27 -4.67
C VAL A 36 -27.11 -20.11 -4.31
N LEU A 37 -27.29 -21.13 -3.48
CA LEU A 37 -26.19 -21.94 -2.94
C LEU A 37 -26.26 -23.40 -3.39
N THR A 38 -27.45 -23.92 -3.64
CA THR A 38 -27.66 -25.33 -4.04
C THR A 38 -28.00 -25.46 -5.53
N LYS A 39 -27.96 -26.69 -6.05
CA LYS A 39 -28.36 -26.96 -7.43
C LYS A 39 -29.87 -26.88 -7.59
N GLU A 40 -30.60 -27.26 -6.56
CA GLU A 40 -32.06 -27.27 -6.49
C GLU A 40 -32.58 -25.82 -6.62
N ASP A 41 -31.95 -24.87 -5.93
CA ASP A 41 -32.28 -23.44 -6.04
C ASP A 41 -32.01 -22.86 -7.43
N THR A 42 -31.02 -23.40 -8.16
CA THR A 42 -30.73 -22.94 -9.54
C THR A 42 -31.80 -23.35 -10.53
N GLN A 43 -32.60 -24.37 -10.22
CA GLN A 43 -33.67 -24.87 -11.09
C GLN A 43 -34.69 -23.77 -11.38
N TYR A 44 -35.01 -22.93 -10.40
CA TYR A 44 -35.89 -21.78 -10.55
C TYR A 44 -35.42 -20.80 -11.63
N TYR A 45 -34.10 -20.66 -11.81
CA TYR A 45 -33.50 -19.70 -12.74
C TYR A 45 -33.30 -20.24 -14.15
N LEU A 46 -33.50 -21.54 -14.37
CA LEU A 46 -33.46 -22.11 -15.71
C LEU A 46 -34.58 -21.51 -16.56
N GLY A 47 -34.28 -21.22 -17.81
CA GLY A 47 -35.24 -20.58 -18.71
C GLY A 47 -35.40 -19.07 -18.51
N LYS A 48 -34.59 -18.41 -17.66
CA LYS A 48 -34.62 -16.94 -17.50
C LYS A 48 -33.58 -16.22 -18.36
N HIS A 49 -33.91 -15.02 -18.83
CA HIS A 49 -32.99 -14.19 -19.62
C HIS A 49 -31.96 -13.49 -18.72
N VAL A 50 -30.74 -13.39 -19.22
CA VAL A 50 -29.64 -12.67 -18.57
C VAL A 50 -29.18 -11.50 -19.43
N ALA A 51 -28.83 -10.40 -18.76
CA ALA A 51 -28.30 -9.19 -19.38
C ALA A 51 -27.00 -8.77 -18.70
N TYR A 52 -25.98 -8.48 -19.50
CA TYR A 52 -24.77 -7.81 -19.06
C TYR A 52 -24.84 -6.33 -19.45
N VAL A 53 -24.84 -5.45 -18.46
CA VAL A 53 -24.95 -3.99 -18.65
C VAL A 53 -23.58 -3.37 -18.37
N TYR A 54 -23.07 -2.57 -19.30
CA TYR A 54 -21.77 -1.91 -19.17
C TYR A 54 -21.80 -0.49 -19.70
N ARG A 55 -20.88 0.35 -19.22
CA ARG A 55 -20.69 1.73 -19.69
C ARG A 55 -19.59 1.77 -20.76
N ALA A 56 -19.87 2.36 -21.90
CA ALA A 56 -18.94 2.53 -23.02
C ALA A 56 -18.40 3.98 -23.07
N LYS A 57 -17.23 4.16 -23.70
CA LYS A 57 -16.58 5.48 -23.84
C LYS A 57 -17.34 6.42 -24.78
N ARG A 58 -17.84 5.88 -25.92
CA ARG A 58 -18.60 6.64 -26.93
C ARG A 58 -20.10 6.56 -26.65
N GLU A 59 -20.74 7.72 -26.71
CA GLU A 59 -22.19 7.87 -26.63
C GLU A 59 -22.86 7.37 -27.91
N LYS A 60 -23.96 6.63 -27.78
CA LYS A 60 -24.83 6.25 -28.89
C LYS A 60 -26.27 6.47 -28.44
N ASN A 61 -27.06 7.19 -29.23
CA ASN A 61 -28.47 7.48 -28.94
C ASN A 61 -28.69 8.12 -27.55
N GLY A 62 -27.88 9.10 -27.16
CA GLY A 62 -28.04 9.83 -25.89
C GLY A 62 -27.60 9.06 -24.63
N SER A 63 -27.00 7.87 -24.76
CA SER A 63 -26.54 7.09 -23.61
C SER A 63 -25.19 6.42 -23.82
N LYS A 64 -24.39 6.39 -22.74
CA LYS A 64 -23.14 5.62 -22.65
C LYS A 64 -23.39 4.19 -22.14
N ILE A 65 -24.63 3.81 -21.83
CA ILE A 65 -24.98 2.48 -21.30
C ILE A 65 -25.27 1.53 -22.46
N ARG A 66 -24.67 0.34 -22.42
CA ARG A 66 -24.86 -0.72 -23.42
C ARG A 66 -25.23 -2.02 -22.74
N VAL A 67 -25.99 -2.85 -23.44
CA VAL A 67 -26.47 -4.14 -22.92
C VAL A 67 -26.12 -5.25 -23.90
N ILE A 68 -25.48 -6.30 -23.41
CA ILE A 68 -25.33 -7.57 -24.13
C ILE A 68 -26.34 -8.55 -23.55
N TRP A 69 -27.30 -8.95 -24.38
CA TRP A 69 -28.33 -9.90 -24.00
C TRP A 69 -27.87 -11.35 -24.21
N GLY A 70 -28.34 -12.22 -23.32
CA GLY A 70 -28.31 -13.67 -23.51
C GLY A 70 -28.93 -14.07 -24.86
N HIS A 71 -28.25 -14.87 -25.67
CA HIS A 71 -28.84 -15.51 -26.86
C HIS A 71 -29.81 -16.60 -26.44
N ARG A 72 -29.40 -17.39 -25.45
CA ARG A 72 -30.18 -18.46 -24.86
C ARG A 72 -30.44 -18.11 -23.40
N LEU A 73 -31.61 -18.50 -22.93
CA LEU A 73 -31.95 -18.50 -21.51
C LEU A 73 -30.88 -19.27 -20.72
N ILE A 74 -30.79 -19.01 -19.41
CA ILE A 74 -30.02 -19.85 -18.51
C ILE A 74 -30.46 -21.30 -18.73
N PHE A 75 -29.57 -22.16 -19.23
CA PHE A 75 -30.02 -23.41 -19.84
C PHE A 75 -29.65 -24.63 -19.00
N ARG A 76 -28.63 -24.54 -18.14
CA ARG A 76 -28.23 -25.64 -17.25
C ARG A 76 -27.56 -25.12 -15.97
N PRO A 77 -27.69 -25.84 -14.85
CA PRO A 77 -26.83 -25.64 -13.69
C PRO A 77 -25.39 -26.10 -13.96
N HIS A 78 -24.45 -25.59 -13.18
CA HIS A 78 -23.05 -25.96 -13.20
C HIS A 78 -22.55 -26.34 -11.81
N GLY A 79 -22.21 -27.63 -11.63
CA GLY A 79 -21.80 -28.15 -10.34
C GLY A 79 -22.95 -28.10 -9.33
N ASN A 80 -22.60 -28.12 -8.04
CA ASN A 80 -23.56 -28.17 -6.93
C ASN A 80 -23.68 -26.84 -6.16
N GLY A 81 -22.92 -25.81 -6.55
CA GLY A 81 -22.73 -24.57 -5.78
C GLY A 81 -23.48 -23.34 -6.28
N GLY A 82 -24.72 -23.49 -6.76
CA GLY A 82 -25.53 -22.33 -7.16
C GLY A 82 -25.11 -21.61 -8.45
N VAL A 83 -24.21 -22.20 -9.23
CA VAL A 83 -23.69 -21.62 -10.48
C VAL A 83 -24.50 -22.10 -11.67
N VAL A 84 -24.76 -21.22 -12.64
CA VAL A 84 -25.52 -21.53 -13.84
C VAL A 84 -24.74 -21.24 -15.12
N LYS A 85 -25.13 -21.91 -16.22
CA LYS A 85 -24.56 -21.72 -17.56
C LYS A 85 -25.50 -20.87 -18.41
N ALA A 86 -24.95 -19.84 -19.04
CA ALA A 86 -25.64 -18.98 -19.98
C ALA A 86 -24.87 -18.84 -21.31
N LYS A 87 -25.59 -18.58 -22.41
CA LYS A 87 -24.99 -18.22 -23.71
C LYS A 87 -25.45 -16.83 -24.10
N PHE A 88 -24.51 -15.96 -24.45
CA PHE A 88 -24.77 -14.60 -24.91
C PHE A 88 -24.84 -14.52 -26.44
N ARG A 89 -25.53 -13.51 -26.99
CA ARG A 89 -25.62 -13.30 -28.46
C ARG A 89 -24.25 -13.11 -29.08
N ASN A 90 -23.45 -12.30 -28.42
CA ASN A 90 -22.02 -12.19 -28.67
C ASN A 90 -21.30 -12.67 -27.42
N ASN A 91 -20.17 -13.37 -27.59
CA ASN A 91 -19.34 -13.79 -26.46
C ASN A 91 -18.96 -12.56 -25.63
N LEU A 92 -18.99 -12.71 -24.31
CA LEU A 92 -18.63 -11.61 -23.43
C LEU A 92 -17.14 -11.26 -23.56
N PRO A 93 -16.74 -10.00 -23.38
CA PRO A 93 -15.32 -9.66 -23.31
C PRO A 93 -14.70 -10.16 -22.00
N PRO A 94 -13.39 -10.48 -21.94
CA PRO A 94 -12.71 -10.92 -20.71
C PRO A 94 -12.86 -9.93 -19.53
N LYS A 95 -12.97 -8.62 -19.81
CA LYS A 95 -13.24 -7.56 -18.83
C LYS A 95 -14.58 -7.73 -18.07
N SER A 96 -15.47 -8.60 -18.55
CA SER A 96 -16.73 -8.90 -17.88
C SER A 96 -16.59 -9.85 -16.68
N PHE A 97 -15.43 -10.50 -16.49
CA PHE A 97 -15.23 -11.40 -15.36
C PHE A 97 -15.22 -10.63 -14.04
N GLY A 98 -15.96 -11.12 -13.05
CA GLY A 98 -16.23 -10.42 -11.79
C GLY A 98 -17.31 -9.35 -11.89
N ALA A 99 -17.72 -8.95 -13.11
CA ALA A 99 -18.75 -7.93 -13.29
C ALA A 99 -20.16 -8.47 -13.01
N SER A 100 -21.06 -7.55 -12.65
CA SER A 100 -22.44 -7.87 -12.30
C SER A 100 -23.31 -8.06 -13.54
N VAL A 101 -24.17 -9.08 -13.51
CA VAL A 101 -25.20 -9.37 -14.51
C VAL A 101 -26.59 -9.35 -13.87
N ARG A 102 -27.60 -9.06 -14.67
CA ARG A 102 -29.00 -9.01 -14.24
C ARG A 102 -29.77 -10.17 -14.85
N ILE A 103 -30.39 -11.00 -14.01
CA ILE A 103 -31.20 -12.14 -14.42
C ILE A 103 -32.67 -11.77 -14.20
N ARG A 104 -33.45 -11.74 -15.27
CA ARG A 104 -34.84 -11.31 -15.23
C ARG A 104 -35.69 -12.32 -14.46
N LEU A 105 -36.46 -11.88 -13.46
CA LEU A 105 -37.26 -12.77 -12.61
C LEU A 105 -38.64 -13.12 -13.20
N LEU A 106 -39.23 -12.22 -14.01
CA LEU A 106 -40.55 -12.41 -14.65
C LEU A 106 -40.43 -12.66 -16.16
N ARG A 107 -41.24 -13.58 -16.69
CA ARG A 107 -41.40 -13.81 -18.12
C ARG A 107 -42.62 -13.04 -18.60
N ILE A 108 -42.44 -11.79 -19.02
CA ILE A 108 -43.58 -11.01 -19.53
C ILE A 108 -43.75 -11.32 -21.01
N HIS A 109 -44.84 -12.01 -21.37
CA HIS A 109 -45.39 -11.99 -22.72
C HIS A 109 -46.35 -10.79 -22.77
N PHE A 110 -45.90 -9.66 -23.31
CA PHE A 110 -46.83 -8.58 -23.67
C PHE A 110 -47.34 -8.86 -25.08
N LEU A 111 -48.50 -9.51 -25.17
CA LEU A 111 -49.38 -9.40 -26.33
C LEU A 111 -50.45 -8.37 -25.96
N ASN A 112 -50.67 -7.39 -26.82
CA ASN A 112 -51.92 -6.62 -26.73
C ASN A 112 -53.05 -7.42 -27.38
N SER A 113 -54.31 -7.05 -27.18
CA SER A 113 -55.50 -7.81 -27.59
C SER A 113 -55.56 -8.20 -29.08
N ASN A 114 -54.76 -7.57 -29.96
CA ASN A 114 -54.63 -7.88 -31.39
C ASN A 114 -53.27 -8.47 -31.83
N LYS A 115 -52.46 -9.03 -30.92
CA LYS A 115 -51.20 -9.76 -31.21
C LYS A 115 -50.21 -9.09 -32.19
N GLN A 116 -49.99 -7.78 -32.10
CA GLN A 116 -48.85 -7.12 -32.76
C GLN A 116 -47.78 -6.64 -31.75
N LEU A 117 -46.52 -6.67 -32.17
CA LEU A 117 -45.34 -6.30 -31.37
C LEU A 117 -45.21 -4.77 -31.25
N ILE A 118 -45.32 -4.24 -30.02
CA ILE A 118 -45.13 -2.80 -29.75
C ILE A 118 -43.64 -2.47 -29.60
N ASN A 119 -43.21 -1.37 -30.21
CA ASN A 119 -41.82 -0.90 -30.29
C ASN A 119 -41.26 -0.43 -28.93
N TYR A 120 -40.00 -0.79 -28.65
CA TYR A 120 -39.34 -0.77 -27.34
C TYR A 120 -39.04 0.61 -26.71
N LYS A 121 -39.39 1.73 -27.35
CA LYS A 121 -39.12 3.08 -26.82
C LYS A 121 -40.04 3.49 -25.66
N LYS A 122 -41.31 3.06 -25.64
CA LYS A 122 -42.27 3.44 -24.57
C LYS A 122 -42.17 2.62 -23.28
N LEU A 123 -41.40 1.53 -23.26
CA LEU A 123 -41.29 0.64 -22.09
C LEU A 123 -40.33 1.17 -21.01
N ALA A 124 -39.39 2.03 -21.38
CA ALA A 124 -38.46 2.64 -20.42
C ALA A 124 -39.17 3.67 -19.53
N ASP A 125 -40.10 4.42 -20.11
CA ASP A 125 -40.84 5.48 -19.39
C ASP A 125 -41.92 4.88 -18.46
N PHE A 126 -42.52 3.76 -18.83
CA PHE A 126 -43.52 3.06 -18.00
C PHE A 126 -42.92 2.41 -16.75
N LEU A 127 -41.66 1.97 -16.78
CA LEU A 127 -40.99 1.39 -15.61
C LEU A 127 -40.63 2.41 -14.52
N MET A 128 -40.81 3.70 -14.80
CA MET A 128 -40.50 4.78 -13.86
C MET A 128 -41.74 5.36 -13.15
N SER A 129 -42.98 4.92 -13.43
CA SER A 129 -44.18 5.68 -13.02
C SER A 129 -45.39 4.98 -12.39
N ALA A 130 -45.36 3.72 -11.93
CA ALA A 130 -46.59 3.08 -11.40
C ALA A 130 -46.48 2.47 -9.98
N THR A 131 -47.33 2.98 -9.08
CA THR A 131 -47.60 2.58 -7.68
C THR A 131 -48.73 1.55 -7.51
N HIS A 132 -48.59 0.70 -6.48
CA HIS A 132 -49.58 -0.10 -5.70
C HIS A 132 -50.61 -1.04 -6.37
N ASN A 133 -50.54 -2.35 -6.00
CA ASN A 133 -51.62 -3.10 -5.30
C ASN A 133 -51.27 -4.60 -5.07
N GLY A 134 -51.64 -5.17 -3.91
CA GLY A 134 -52.20 -6.55 -3.81
C GLY A 134 -51.42 -7.70 -3.13
N SER A 135 -51.72 -7.94 -1.84
CA SER A 135 -51.79 -9.18 -1.01
C SER A 135 -50.73 -10.29 -0.99
N SER A 136 -50.30 -10.62 0.24
CA SER A 136 -49.45 -11.74 0.69
C SER A 136 -50.19 -13.07 0.93
N LYS A 137 -49.58 -14.21 0.56
CA LYS A 137 -49.81 -15.53 1.18
C LYS A 137 -48.51 -16.34 1.25
N SER A 138 -48.12 -16.75 2.45
CA SER A 138 -47.07 -17.74 2.74
C SER A 138 -47.60 -19.18 2.61
N LEU A 139 -46.75 -20.11 2.20
CA LEU A 139 -47.07 -21.55 2.09
C LEU A 139 -46.11 -22.41 2.95
N PRO A 140 -46.53 -23.64 3.34
CA PRO A 140 -46.22 -24.23 4.64
C PRO A 140 -44.94 -25.08 4.67
N ALA A 141 -44.41 -25.28 5.88
CA ALA A 141 -43.26 -26.14 6.14
C ALA A 141 -43.68 -27.61 6.32
N LEU A 142 -43.04 -28.51 5.58
CA LEU A 142 -43.18 -29.96 5.74
C LEU A 142 -42.19 -30.47 6.80
N HIS A 143 -42.71 -30.87 7.95
CA HIS A 143 -42.01 -31.70 8.94
C HIS A 143 -41.92 -33.14 8.45
N GLY A 144 -40.79 -33.81 8.67
CA GLY A 144 -40.78 -35.28 8.75
C GLY A 144 -39.84 -36.07 7.82
N VAL A 145 -38.68 -35.55 7.40
CA VAL A 145 -37.64 -36.42 6.80
C VAL A 145 -36.30 -36.20 7.50
N LYS A 146 -35.84 -37.22 8.25
CA LYS A 146 -34.48 -37.27 8.81
C LYS A 146 -33.47 -37.47 7.67
N ILE A 147 -33.11 -36.38 7.00
CA ILE A 147 -32.02 -36.36 6.03
C ILE A 147 -30.71 -36.32 6.82
N LYS A 148 -29.93 -37.42 6.80
CA LYS A 148 -28.54 -37.41 7.28
C LYS A 148 -27.73 -36.44 6.40
N THR A 149 -27.56 -35.22 6.89
CA THR A 149 -26.68 -34.21 6.30
C THR A 149 -25.22 -34.65 6.37
N ARG A 150 -24.45 -34.48 5.28
CA ARG A 150 -22.99 -34.68 5.28
C ARG A 150 -22.33 -33.84 6.38
N LYS A 151 -21.31 -34.37 7.08
CA LYS A 151 -20.49 -33.67 8.11
C LYS A 151 -20.07 -32.24 7.71
N SER A 152 -19.87 -31.97 6.41
CA SER A 152 -19.51 -30.65 5.90
C SER A 152 -20.66 -29.62 5.91
N LEU A 153 -21.91 -30.05 5.76
CA LEU A 153 -23.10 -29.21 5.85
C LEU A 153 -23.46 -28.88 7.30
N GLN A 154 -23.23 -29.81 8.23
CA GLN A 154 -23.30 -29.54 9.68
C GLN A 154 -22.25 -28.51 10.12
N LYS A 155 -21.02 -28.55 9.59
CA LYS A 155 -19.97 -27.55 9.85
C LYS A 155 -20.31 -26.14 9.35
N ALA A 156 -20.98 -26.03 8.21
CA ALA A 156 -21.38 -24.73 7.64
C ALA A 156 -22.60 -24.10 8.36
N GLN A 157 -23.40 -24.91 9.06
CA GLN A 157 -24.56 -24.48 9.84
C GLN A 157 -24.28 -24.39 11.35
N ALA A 158 -23.07 -24.75 11.81
CA ALA A 158 -22.71 -24.62 13.22
C ALA A 158 -22.76 -23.13 13.61
N LYS A 159 -23.59 -22.81 14.61
CA LYS A 159 -23.72 -21.48 15.21
C LYS A 159 -22.32 -20.94 15.54
N TYR A 160 -22.11 -19.65 15.30
CA TYR A 160 -20.85 -19.00 15.71
C TYR A 160 -20.91 -18.84 17.23
N GLU A 161 -20.06 -19.59 17.94
CA GLU A 161 -20.08 -19.71 19.40
C GLU A 161 -18.68 -19.41 19.97
N PRO A 162 -18.30 -18.13 20.09
CA PRO A 162 -16.97 -17.70 20.57
C PRO A 162 -16.66 -18.14 21.99
N THR A 163 -17.67 -18.17 22.87
CA THR A 163 -17.51 -18.57 24.28
C THR A 163 -17.19 -20.06 24.41
N VAL A 164 -17.86 -20.92 23.64
CA VAL A 164 -17.57 -22.36 23.58
C VAL A 164 -16.16 -22.60 23.01
N PHE A 165 -15.77 -21.84 21.98
CA PHE A 165 -14.42 -21.91 21.45
C PHE A 165 -13.37 -21.48 22.50
N ARG A 166 -13.63 -20.39 23.23
CA ARG A 166 -12.78 -19.92 24.33
C ARG A 166 -12.60 -21.02 25.38
N GLU A 167 -13.66 -21.65 25.85
CA GLU A 167 -13.58 -22.74 26.84
C GLU A 167 -12.69 -23.90 26.35
N GLY A 168 -12.78 -24.24 25.06
CA GLY A 168 -11.90 -25.24 24.45
C GLY A 168 -10.42 -24.83 24.45
N ILE A 169 -10.12 -23.56 24.21
CA ILE A 169 -8.76 -23.02 24.30
C ILE A 169 -8.27 -23.01 25.76
N LEU A 170 -9.06 -22.49 26.68
CA LEU A 170 -8.71 -22.43 28.11
C LEU A 170 -8.43 -23.81 28.69
N LYS A 171 -9.28 -24.81 28.37
CA LYS A 171 -9.07 -26.21 28.76
C LYS A 171 -7.79 -26.79 28.18
N THR A 172 -7.39 -26.36 26.99
CA THR A 172 -6.16 -26.83 26.36
C THR A 172 -4.95 -26.22 27.07
N LEU A 173 -4.99 -24.90 27.31
CA LEU A 173 -3.92 -24.17 27.97
C LEU A 173 -3.77 -24.52 29.46
N SER A 174 -4.84 -24.94 30.14
CA SER A 174 -4.76 -25.43 31.52
C SER A 174 -3.96 -26.73 31.66
N ASN A 175 -3.75 -27.47 30.56
CA ASN A 175 -2.93 -28.68 30.58
C ASN A 175 -1.44 -28.38 30.36
N ALA A 176 -1.10 -27.16 29.96
CA ALA A 176 0.28 -26.76 29.72
C ALA A 176 0.99 -26.45 31.05
N GLN A 177 2.28 -26.76 31.13
CA GLN A 177 3.11 -26.36 32.28
C GLN A 177 3.27 -24.83 32.32
N PRO A 178 2.98 -24.17 33.47
CA PRO A 178 3.17 -22.73 33.61
C PRO A 178 4.61 -22.31 33.30
N GLY A 179 4.78 -21.34 32.39
CA GLY A 179 6.09 -20.82 32.00
C GLY A 179 6.85 -21.67 30.96
N ASP A 180 6.32 -22.84 30.55
CA ASP A 180 6.86 -23.62 29.45
C ASP A 180 6.22 -23.21 28.11
N PHE A 181 6.87 -22.29 27.41
CA PHE A 181 6.40 -21.76 26.13
C PHE A 181 6.41 -22.78 25.00
N ASP A 182 7.26 -23.81 25.08
CA ASP A 182 7.30 -24.89 24.09
C ASP A 182 6.12 -25.83 24.28
N ASP A 183 5.80 -26.20 25.52
CA ASP A 183 4.59 -26.99 25.82
C ASP A 183 3.32 -26.22 25.44
N ILE A 184 3.22 -24.93 25.79
CA ILE A 184 2.09 -24.07 25.39
C ILE A 184 1.89 -24.08 23.86
N TYR A 185 2.97 -23.95 23.08
CA TYR A 185 2.91 -24.05 21.62
C TYR A 185 2.40 -25.43 21.17
N GLN A 186 2.92 -26.53 21.74
CA GLN A 186 2.50 -27.88 21.37
C GLN A 186 1.02 -28.14 21.71
N GLN A 187 0.55 -27.67 22.86
CA GLN A 187 -0.87 -27.75 23.24
C GLN A 187 -1.75 -27.00 22.23
N LEU A 188 -1.37 -25.78 21.84
CA LEU A 188 -2.10 -24.99 20.85
C LEU A 188 -2.06 -25.62 19.44
N ASP A 189 -0.94 -26.23 19.05
CA ASP A 189 -0.80 -26.92 17.77
C ASP A 189 -1.67 -28.19 17.71
N ASN A 190 -1.70 -28.95 18.81
CA ASN A 190 -2.55 -30.12 18.95
C ASN A 190 -4.04 -29.75 18.96
N ALA A 191 -4.40 -28.67 19.67
CA ALA A 191 -5.76 -28.17 19.72
C ALA A 191 -6.30 -27.78 18.34
N GLY A 192 -5.46 -27.25 17.44
CA GLY A 192 -5.88 -26.89 16.08
C GLY A 192 -6.30 -28.08 15.21
N ASN A 193 -6.08 -29.33 15.64
CA ASN A 193 -6.65 -30.52 14.99
C ASN A 193 -8.13 -30.73 15.33
N THR A 194 -8.58 -30.21 16.48
CA THR A 194 -9.94 -30.40 17.01
C THR A 194 -10.76 -29.11 16.97
N LEU A 195 -10.15 -27.98 17.28
CA LEU A 195 -10.74 -26.65 17.30
C LEU A 195 -10.64 -25.97 15.92
N GLU A 196 -11.69 -25.26 15.52
CA GLU A 196 -11.78 -24.66 14.18
C GLU A 196 -11.12 -23.26 14.11
N TYR A 197 -9.79 -23.20 14.13
CA TYR A 197 -9.04 -21.93 14.11
C TYR A 197 -9.40 -21.02 12.92
N ARG A 198 -9.67 -21.59 11.75
CA ARG A 198 -10.07 -20.79 10.57
C ARG A 198 -11.38 -20.02 10.80
N LYS A 199 -12.30 -20.58 11.59
CA LYS A 199 -13.60 -19.96 11.89
C LYS A 199 -13.48 -18.95 13.03
N TYR A 200 -12.66 -19.24 14.02
CA TYR A 200 -12.51 -18.46 15.26
C TYR A 200 -11.15 -17.77 15.35
N GLY A 201 -10.54 -17.40 14.23
CA GLY A 201 -9.19 -16.84 14.19
C GLY A 201 -9.07 -15.55 15.01
N GLU A 202 -10.05 -14.65 14.91
CA GLU A 202 -10.09 -13.43 15.72
C GLU A 202 -10.23 -13.75 17.21
N THR A 203 -11.22 -14.58 17.58
CA THR A 203 -11.44 -15.02 18.97
C THR A 203 -10.20 -15.70 19.57
N LEU A 204 -9.48 -16.51 18.78
CA LEU A 204 -8.23 -17.14 19.22
C LEU A 204 -7.21 -16.07 19.60
N PHE A 205 -6.99 -15.07 18.76
CA PHE A 205 -5.98 -14.06 19.01
C PHE A 205 -6.42 -13.05 20.07
N GLU A 206 -7.71 -12.79 20.25
CA GLU A 206 -8.20 -12.03 21.40
C GLU A 206 -7.79 -12.70 22.72
N ILE A 207 -7.99 -14.02 22.82
CA ILE A 207 -7.62 -14.81 24.00
C ILE A 207 -6.10 -14.80 24.20
N LEU A 208 -5.33 -15.04 23.14
CA LEU A 208 -3.86 -15.12 23.24
C LEU A 208 -3.20 -13.74 23.44
N LEU A 209 -3.84 -12.64 23.07
CA LEU A 209 -3.30 -11.29 23.29
C LEU A 209 -3.74 -10.72 24.63
N THR A 210 -5.04 -10.80 24.95
CA THR A 210 -5.65 -10.09 26.10
C THR A 210 -6.04 -11.00 27.26
N GLY A 211 -6.01 -12.32 27.05
CA GLY A 211 -6.46 -13.29 28.04
C GLY A 211 -7.98 -13.54 28.05
N GLY A 212 -8.75 -12.95 27.13
CA GLY A 212 -10.19 -13.21 27.02
C GLY A 212 -10.78 -12.82 25.67
N VAL A 213 -12.09 -12.95 25.54
CA VAL A 213 -12.85 -12.55 24.34
C VAL A 213 -13.33 -11.12 24.51
N LEU A 214 -13.28 -10.31 23.46
CA LEU A 214 -13.67 -8.92 23.54
C LEU A 214 -15.17 -8.72 23.37
N ALA A 215 -15.74 -7.81 24.15
CA ALA A 215 -17.09 -7.30 23.96
C ALA A 215 -17.11 -6.21 22.88
N PRO A 216 -18.29 -5.92 22.27
CA PRO A 216 -18.45 -4.74 21.42
C PRO A 216 -18.10 -3.47 22.21
N GLY A 217 -17.01 -2.80 21.85
CA GLY A 217 -16.47 -1.64 22.59
C GLY A 217 -15.06 -1.82 23.14
N GLY A 218 -14.45 -3.00 22.96
CA GLY A 218 -13.02 -3.21 23.16
C GLY A 218 -12.60 -3.56 24.58
N THR A 219 -13.53 -3.75 25.50
CA THR A 219 -13.25 -4.33 26.81
C THR A 219 -13.35 -5.84 26.76
N ILE A 220 -12.65 -6.54 27.64
CA ILE A 220 -12.81 -8.00 27.75
C ILE A 220 -14.21 -8.30 28.29
N LEU A 221 -14.88 -9.29 27.70
CA LEU A 221 -16.20 -9.74 28.07
C LEU A 221 -16.24 -10.12 29.56
N ASP A 222 -17.16 -9.50 30.29
CA ASP A 222 -17.39 -9.76 31.71
C ASP A 222 -18.54 -10.76 31.87
N ASP A 223 -18.22 -12.04 31.68
CA ASP A 223 -19.17 -13.16 31.78
C ASP A 223 -18.77 -14.15 32.89
N GLY A 224 -17.93 -13.71 33.83
CA GLY A 224 -17.43 -14.53 34.94
C GLY A 224 -16.45 -15.64 34.53
N ALA A 225 -16.03 -15.71 33.26
CA ALA A 225 -15.05 -16.69 32.81
C ALA A 225 -13.63 -16.36 33.31
N GLN A 226 -12.87 -17.41 33.62
CA GLN A 226 -11.46 -17.27 33.97
C GLN A 226 -10.65 -16.72 32.78
N ARG A 227 -9.65 -15.89 33.09
CA ARG A 227 -8.68 -15.41 32.12
C ARG A 227 -7.79 -16.55 31.64
N SER A 228 -7.32 -16.42 30.40
CA SER A 228 -6.33 -17.34 29.85
C SER A 228 -5.07 -17.37 30.72
N PRO A 229 -4.55 -18.56 31.05
CA PRO A 229 -3.28 -18.68 31.78
C PRO A 229 -2.08 -18.26 30.91
N PHE A 230 -2.29 -18.10 29.59
CA PHE A 230 -1.30 -17.57 28.66
C PHE A 230 -1.91 -16.46 27.81
N SER A 231 -1.32 -15.27 27.86
CA SER A 231 -1.58 -14.16 26.96
C SER A 231 -0.41 -13.17 26.94
N ILE A 232 -0.40 -12.21 26.01
CA ILE A 232 0.57 -11.11 26.07
C ILE A 232 0.38 -10.26 27.34
N PHE A 233 -0.86 -10.05 27.80
CA PHE A 233 -1.13 -9.26 29.01
C PHE A 233 -0.64 -9.94 30.31
N THR A 234 -0.48 -11.26 30.31
CA THR A 234 0.08 -12.00 31.46
C THR A 234 1.61 -12.00 31.49
N ALA A 235 2.29 -11.52 30.45
CA ALA A 235 3.74 -11.35 30.47
C ALA A 235 4.16 -10.31 31.52
N GLU A 236 5.42 -10.33 31.91
CA GLU A 236 6.02 -9.21 32.66
C GLU A 236 6.26 -8.04 31.69
N ASP A 237 6.21 -6.79 32.16
CA ASP A 237 6.43 -5.59 31.33
C ASP A 237 7.93 -5.38 31.03
N ASN A 238 8.54 -6.34 30.35
CA ASN A 238 9.91 -6.29 29.82
C ASN A 238 10.00 -7.03 28.48
N ILE A 239 10.98 -6.65 27.66
CA ILE A 239 11.12 -7.14 26.28
C ILE A 239 11.39 -8.65 26.28
N GLU A 240 12.22 -9.17 27.19
CA GLU A 240 12.59 -10.57 27.26
C GLU A 240 11.39 -11.49 27.54
N SER A 241 10.52 -11.09 28.48
CA SER A 241 9.31 -11.84 28.84
C SER A 241 8.28 -11.80 27.72
N VAL A 242 8.05 -10.63 27.12
CA VAL A 242 7.13 -10.48 25.97
C VAL A 242 7.63 -11.27 24.76
N LYS A 243 8.95 -11.30 24.51
CA LYS A 243 9.57 -12.05 23.41
C LYS A 243 9.29 -13.55 23.49
N LYS A 244 9.37 -14.15 24.69
CA LYS A 244 9.01 -15.56 24.90
C LYS A 244 7.55 -15.86 24.53
N HIS A 245 6.63 -14.94 24.85
CA HIS A 245 5.23 -15.08 24.43
C HIS A 245 5.06 -14.92 22.92
N VAL A 246 5.72 -13.92 22.32
CA VAL A 246 5.74 -13.66 20.87
C VAL A 246 6.24 -14.90 20.09
N ASP A 247 7.23 -15.62 20.62
CA ASP A 247 7.77 -16.82 19.98
C ASP A 247 6.75 -17.94 19.81
N VAL A 248 5.76 -18.04 20.71
CA VAL A 248 4.63 -18.98 20.56
C VAL A 248 3.83 -18.65 19.30
N PHE A 249 3.55 -17.37 19.04
CA PHE A 249 2.85 -16.93 17.83
C PHE A 249 3.70 -17.16 16.58
N ASN A 250 5.00 -16.87 16.63
CA ASN A 250 5.93 -17.13 15.53
C ASN A 250 5.93 -18.61 15.14
N LYS A 251 5.98 -19.51 16.13
CA LYS A 251 5.91 -20.97 15.89
C LYS A 251 4.54 -21.37 15.33
N LEU A 252 3.45 -20.91 15.94
CA LEU A 252 2.08 -21.28 15.55
C LEU A 252 1.73 -20.80 14.12
N ILE A 253 1.85 -19.50 13.87
CA ILE A 253 1.47 -18.88 12.59
C ILE A 253 2.55 -19.10 11.52
N GLY A 254 3.82 -18.94 11.88
CA GLY A 254 4.94 -19.03 10.93
C GLY A 254 5.16 -20.43 10.35
N ARG A 255 4.88 -21.49 11.12
CA ARG A 255 5.13 -22.88 10.68
C ARG A 255 3.91 -23.54 10.08
N ARG A 256 2.77 -23.58 10.79
CA ARG A 256 1.62 -24.43 10.42
C ARG A 256 0.37 -23.64 10.05
N TYR A 257 0.11 -22.53 10.73
CA TYR A 257 -1.15 -21.79 10.63
C TYR A 257 -1.03 -20.46 9.88
N LYS A 258 -0.18 -20.38 8.84
CA LYS A 258 0.04 -19.16 8.06
C LYS A 258 -1.23 -18.49 7.52
N TYR A 259 -2.29 -19.27 7.27
CA TYR A 259 -3.59 -18.74 6.84
C TYR A 259 -4.30 -17.88 7.90
N LEU A 260 -3.89 -17.93 9.17
CA LEU A 260 -4.40 -17.11 10.27
C LEU A 260 -3.76 -15.73 10.34
N GLN A 261 -2.68 -15.48 9.60
CA GLN A 261 -1.94 -14.20 9.62
C GLN A 261 -2.87 -13.01 9.37
N ARG A 262 -3.81 -13.13 8.44
CA ARG A 262 -4.78 -12.06 8.16
C ARG A 262 -5.74 -11.82 9.34
N SER A 263 -6.29 -12.87 9.94
CA SER A 263 -7.15 -12.71 11.13
C SER A 263 -6.38 -12.13 12.31
N PHE A 264 -5.09 -12.45 12.42
CA PHE A 264 -4.22 -11.88 13.44
C PHE A 264 -4.05 -10.37 13.26
N GLU A 265 -3.73 -9.91 12.04
CA GLU A 265 -3.64 -8.48 11.72
C GLU A 265 -4.96 -7.73 12.00
N GLU A 266 -6.11 -8.30 11.64
CA GLU A 266 -7.41 -7.68 11.94
C GLU A 266 -7.69 -7.63 13.45
N THR A 267 -7.29 -8.65 14.21
CA THR A 267 -7.43 -8.65 15.68
C THR A 267 -6.59 -7.55 16.32
N ILE A 268 -5.33 -7.41 15.88
CA ILE A 268 -4.45 -6.32 16.33
C ILE A 268 -5.05 -4.96 16.01
N LYS A 269 -5.53 -4.76 14.77
CA LYS A 269 -6.22 -3.51 14.41
C LYS A 269 -7.42 -3.26 15.31
N ASN A 270 -8.21 -4.27 15.65
CA ASN A 270 -9.35 -4.13 16.55
C ASN A 270 -8.92 -3.70 17.96
N LEU A 271 -7.86 -4.31 18.51
CA LEU A 271 -7.31 -3.94 19.81
C LEU A 271 -6.77 -2.49 19.83
N LEU A 272 -6.05 -2.09 18.77
CA LEU A 272 -5.46 -0.76 18.66
C LEU A 272 -6.50 0.37 18.64
N GLN A 273 -7.75 0.07 18.29
CA GLN A 273 -8.84 1.06 18.34
C GLN A 273 -9.23 1.47 19.76
N TYR A 274 -8.84 0.69 20.77
CA TYR A 274 -9.28 0.82 22.15
C TYR A 274 -8.11 0.92 23.14
N ILE A 275 -6.94 1.38 22.70
CA ILE A 275 -5.77 1.56 23.60
C ILE A 275 -6.05 2.49 24.78
N ASN A 276 -7.02 3.39 24.66
CA ASN A 276 -7.49 4.24 25.74
C ASN A 276 -8.31 3.51 26.82
N LYS A 277 -8.64 2.23 26.63
CA LYS A 277 -9.37 1.39 27.59
C LYS A 277 -8.47 0.44 28.37
N TRP A 278 -7.25 0.20 27.90
CA TRP A 278 -6.27 -0.65 28.55
C TRP A 278 -5.43 0.15 29.53
N SER A 279 -4.88 -0.53 30.54
CA SER A 279 -3.89 0.07 31.43
C SER A 279 -2.60 0.41 30.69
N THR A 280 -1.78 1.29 31.26
CA THR A 280 -0.46 1.65 30.70
C THR A 280 0.42 0.41 30.54
N GLU A 281 0.42 -0.48 31.54
CA GLU A 281 1.21 -1.72 31.53
C GLU A 281 0.75 -2.68 30.41
N GLU A 282 -0.56 -2.87 30.22
CA GLU A 282 -1.09 -3.70 29.12
C GLU A 282 -0.75 -3.11 27.75
N ASN A 283 -0.84 -1.79 27.61
CA ASN A 283 -0.46 -1.09 26.38
C ASN A 283 1.04 -1.24 26.08
N ASN A 284 1.91 -1.15 27.08
CA ASN A 284 3.36 -1.35 26.92
C ASN A 284 3.69 -2.77 26.45
N LYS A 285 3.10 -3.79 27.09
CA LYS A 285 3.24 -5.19 26.67
C LYS A 285 2.75 -5.42 25.25
N LEU A 286 1.58 -4.86 24.90
CA LEU A 286 1.01 -4.97 23.56
C LEU A 286 1.87 -4.27 22.50
N ALA A 287 2.32 -3.05 22.78
CA ALA A 287 3.19 -2.28 21.91
C ALA A 287 4.52 -3.01 21.67
N THR A 288 5.12 -3.55 22.74
CA THR A 288 6.34 -4.36 22.66
C THR A 288 6.12 -5.60 21.80
N ALA A 289 5.03 -6.33 22.03
CA ALA A 289 4.69 -7.51 21.23
C ALA A 289 4.50 -7.16 19.74
N ILE A 290 3.80 -6.07 19.43
CA ILE A 290 3.61 -5.59 18.05
C ILE A 290 4.95 -5.20 17.42
N GLY A 291 5.84 -4.52 18.14
CA GLY A 291 7.19 -4.21 17.67
C GLY A 291 7.95 -5.46 17.24
N LEU A 292 7.91 -6.50 18.07
CA LEU A 292 8.53 -7.80 17.80
C LEU A 292 7.84 -8.58 16.66
N PHE A 293 6.50 -8.54 16.55
CA PHE A 293 5.77 -9.17 15.45
C PHE A 293 6.09 -8.52 14.10
N VAL A 294 6.20 -7.19 14.07
CA VAL A 294 6.52 -6.45 12.84
C VAL A 294 8.00 -6.64 12.47
N SER A 295 8.92 -6.60 13.44
CA SER A 295 10.35 -6.81 13.18
C SER A 295 10.64 -8.22 12.68
N GLY A 296 9.96 -9.23 13.23
CA GLY A 296 9.95 -10.62 12.76
C GLY A 296 9.13 -10.86 11.47
N GLN A 297 8.54 -9.82 10.88
CA GLN A 297 7.72 -9.88 9.66
C GLN A 297 6.50 -10.82 9.75
N LEU A 298 6.02 -11.09 10.97
CA LEU A 298 4.80 -11.86 11.19
C LEU A 298 3.55 -11.05 10.81
N ILE A 299 3.59 -9.73 11.00
CA ILE A 299 2.54 -8.80 10.60
C ILE A 299 3.15 -7.58 9.91
N ASN A 300 2.34 -6.88 9.12
CA ASN A 300 2.76 -5.62 8.52
C ASN A 300 2.61 -4.44 9.50
N ILE A 301 3.54 -3.48 9.46
CA ILE A 301 3.52 -2.27 10.29
C ILE A 301 2.28 -1.37 10.04
N ASN A 302 1.58 -1.58 8.91
CA ASN A 302 0.35 -0.87 8.56
C ASN A 302 -0.79 -1.00 9.60
N VAL A 303 -0.73 -1.96 10.51
CA VAL A 303 -1.68 -2.07 11.63
C VAL A 303 -1.68 -0.81 12.50
N LEU A 304 -0.55 -0.09 12.58
CA LEU A 304 -0.40 1.14 13.35
C LEU A 304 -1.17 2.33 12.77
N THR A 305 -1.61 2.26 11.51
CA THR A 305 -2.46 3.32 10.90
C THR A 305 -3.76 3.56 11.66
N VAL A 306 -4.22 2.57 12.44
CA VAL A 306 -5.37 2.70 13.35
C VAL A 306 -5.15 3.79 14.41
N LEU A 307 -3.91 4.02 14.81
CA LEU A 307 -3.54 5.00 15.83
C LEU A 307 -3.66 6.45 15.34
N PHE A 308 -3.89 6.69 14.05
CA PHE A 308 -4.17 8.04 13.51
C PHE A 308 -5.57 8.55 13.87
N LYS A 309 -6.39 7.77 14.58
CA LYS A 309 -7.69 8.21 15.08
C LYS A 309 -7.54 9.44 15.98
N GLU A 310 -8.31 10.47 15.66
CA GLU A 310 -8.18 11.81 16.26
C GLU A 310 -8.18 11.82 17.79
N HIS A 311 -9.06 11.05 18.44
CA HIS A 311 -9.13 10.99 19.90
C HIS A 311 -7.87 10.40 20.53
N LEU A 312 -7.27 9.37 19.92
CA LEU A 312 -6.02 8.77 20.40
C LEU A 312 -4.82 9.70 20.20
N VAL A 313 -4.82 10.46 19.10
CA VAL A 313 -3.76 11.42 18.78
C VAL A 313 -3.84 12.64 19.70
N LYS A 314 -5.04 13.18 19.94
CA LYS A 314 -5.24 14.34 20.83
C LYS A 314 -4.81 14.07 22.28
N GLU A 315 -5.06 12.87 22.78
CA GLU A 315 -4.69 12.44 24.14
C GLU A 315 -3.20 12.05 24.25
N GLY A 316 -2.46 12.00 23.14
CA GLY A 316 -1.04 11.60 23.13
C GLY A 316 -0.79 10.10 23.25
N LEU A 317 -1.83 9.28 23.42
CA LEU A 317 -1.75 7.82 23.50
C LEU A 317 -1.17 7.21 22.23
N SER A 318 -1.50 7.78 21.07
CA SER A 318 -0.96 7.36 19.76
C SER A 318 0.56 7.44 19.73
N LEU A 319 1.13 8.57 20.16
CA LEU A 319 2.57 8.80 20.21
C LEU A 319 3.24 7.87 21.22
N GLN A 320 2.69 7.75 22.43
CA GLN A 320 3.26 6.86 23.47
C GLN A 320 3.30 5.41 22.99
N PHE A 321 2.21 4.93 22.40
CA PHE A 321 2.11 3.56 21.91
C PHE A 321 3.11 3.30 20.77
N VAL A 322 3.16 4.18 19.75
CA VAL A 322 4.09 3.99 18.62
C VAL A 322 5.56 4.07 19.06
N THR A 323 5.87 4.88 20.09
CA THR A 323 7.21 4.97 20.69
C THR A 323 7.64 3.61 21.22
N ALA A 324 6.80 2.95 22.03
CA ALA A 324 7.09 1.62 22.56
C ALA A 324 7.23 0.55 21.45
N VAL A 325 6.39 0.63 20.41
CA VAL A 325 6.51 -0.24 19.22
C VAL A 325 7.87 -0.05 18.53
N PHE A 326 8.30 1.19 18.31
CA PHE A 326 9.57 1.47 17.64
C PHE A 326 10.78 1.08 18.49
N LYS A 327 10.74 1.27 19.81
CA LYS A 327 11.79 0.76 20.72
C LYS A 327 11.96 -0.75 20.60
N ALA A 328 10.86 -1.50 20.73
CA ALA A 328 10.89 -2.95 20.60
C ALA A 328 11.25 -3.44 19.18
N TYR A 329 10.97 -2.63 18.16
CA TYR A 329 11.42 -2.93 16.80
C TYR A 329 12.93 -2.77 16.66
N LEU A 330 13.46 -1.64 17.14
CA LEU A 330 14.87 -1.26 17.02
C LEU A 330 15.79 -2.10 17.92
N SER A 331 15.25 -2.78 18.93
CA SER A 331 16.01 -3.79 19.68
C SER A 331 16.31 -5.06 18.86
N GLU A 332 15.55 -5.33 17.80
CA GLU A 332 15.73 -6.52 16.95
C GLU A 332 16.28 -6.21 15.56
N GLN A 333 16.07 -4.99 15.06
CA GLN A 333 16.37 -4.62 13.67
C GLN A 333 16.94 -3.20 13.60
N ASN A 334 17.71 -2.91 12.53
CA ASN A 334 18.26 -1.57 12.32
C ASN A 334 17.23 -0.56 11.76
N ILE A 335 17.61 0.71 11.76
CA ILE A 335 16.77 1.81 11.28
C ILE A 335 16.41 1.69 9.80
N ASP A 336 17.28 1.15 8.96
CA ASP A 336 17.02 0.97 7.52
C ASP A 336 15.90 -0.06 7.28
N HIS A 337 15.86 -1.12 8.09
CA HIS A 337 14.80 -2.13 8.04
C HIS A 337 13.46 -1.54 8.52
N LEU A 338 13.47 -0.72 9.58
CA LEU A 338 12.29 0.01 10.03
C LEU A 338 11.79 0.98 8.94
N GLY A 339 12.68 1.80 8.40
CA GLY A 339 12.39 2.76 7.33
C GLY A 339 11.80 2.09 6.09
N SER A 340 12.37 0.96 5.69
CA SER A 340 11.83 0.13 4.59
C SER A 340 10.42 -0.40 4.89
N SER A 341 10.16 -0.79 6.12
CA SER A 341 8.84 -1.27 6.56
C SER A 341 7.81 -0.13 6.56
N LEU A 342 8.18 1.04 7.08
CA LEU A 342 7.36 2.27 7.06
C LEU A 342 7.02 2.70 5.64
N LYS A 343 8.00 2.66 4.72
CA LYS A 343 7.82 3.00 3.30
C LYS A 343 6.86 2.03 2.61
N LYS A 344 7.00 0.72 2.82
CA LYS A 344 6.08 -0.30 2.28
C LYS A 344 4.65 -0.10 2.79
N ALA A 345 4.48 0.41 4.00
CA ALA A 345 3.17 0.72 4.58
C ALA A 345 2.63 2.11 4.22
N GLY A 346 3.41 2.96 3.55
CA GLY A 346 3.04 4.35 3.25
C GLY A 346 2.89 5.23 4.49
N MET A 347 3.59 4.90 5.59
CA MET A 347 3.57 5.65 6.84
C MET A 347 4.82 6.51 7.07
N ASP A 348 5.80 6.36 6.21
CA ASP A 348 7.10 7.00 6.28
C ASP A 348 7.01 8.54 6.15
N ASN A 349 6.00 9.08 5.48
CA ASN A 349 5.70 10.53 5.43
C ASN A 349 4.67 10.97 6.49
N LYS A 350 4.28 10.08 7.40
CA LYS A 350 3.16 10.27 8.33
C LYS A 350 3.56 10.14 9.79
N LEU A 351 4.85 10.13 10.10
CA LEU A 351 5.32 10.00 11.48
C LEU A 351 4.80 11.12 12.38
N MET A 352 4.68 12.34 11.84
CA MET A 352 4.08 13.49 12.53
C MET A 352 2.58 13.33 12.80
N GLU A 353 1.87 12.44 12.10
CA GLU A 353 0.44 12.22 12.32
C GLU A 353 0.15 11.53 13.68
N PHE A 354 1.13 10.81 14.26
CA PHE A 354 1.02 10.24 15.61
C PHE A 354 1.09 11.30 16.72
N PHE A 355 1.66 12.47 16.43
CA PHE A 355 1.82 13.54 17.41
C PHE A 355 0.52 14.32 17.59
N PRO A 356 0.19 14.74 18.83
CA PRO A 356 -0.87 15.72 19.09
C PRO A 356 -0.71 16.95 18.18
N PRO A 357 -1.81 17.54 17.65
CA PRO A 357 -1.71 18.63 16.67
C PRO A 357 -0.86 19.83 17.12
N ASN A 358 -0.86 20.15 18.42
CA ASN A 358 -0.08 21.23 19.02
C ASN A 358 1.40 20.89 19.26
N LYS A 359 1.84 19.68 18.89
CA LYS A 359 3.21 19.18 19.07
C LYS A 359 3.83 18.68 17.76
N ARG A 360 3.21 19.00 16.62
CA ARG A 360 3.71 18.64 15.28
C ARG A 360 4.72 19.69 14.82
N ASP A 361 5.91 19.57 15.38
CA ASP A 361 7.05 20.43 15.10
C ASP A 361 8.33 19.58 15.03
N GLU A 362 9.24 19.93 14.12
CA GLU A 362 10.46 19.15 13.84
C GLU A 362 11.43 19.15 15.02
N GLU A 363 11.54 20.28 15.73
CA GLU A 363 12.38 20.38 16.93
C GLU A 363 11.78 19.54 18.07
N TYR A 364 10.46 19.57 18.21
CA TYR A 364 9.76 18.69 19.15
C TYR A 364 9.97 17.20 18.80
N PHE A 365 9.88 16.83 17.52
CA PHE A 365 10.11 15.46 17.05
C PHE A 365 11.52 14.98 17.43
N ALA A 366 12.54 15.78 17.12
CA ALA A 366 13.93 15.48 17.44
C ALA A 366 14.13 15.32 18.95
N ARG A 367 13.74 16.31 19.74
CA ARG A 367 13.88 16.29 21.20
C ARG A 367 13.16 15.11 21.84
N TYR A 368 11.96 14.79 21.39
CA TYR A 368 11.17 13.69 21.94
C TYR A 368 11.84 12.34 21.69
N PHE A 369 12.23 12.04 20.45
CA PHE A 369 12.82 10.74 20.13
C PHE A 369 14.27 10.61 20.61
N GLU A 370 15.02 11.69 20.74
CA GLU A 370 16.33 11.66 21.40
C GLU A 370 16.23 11.38 22.90
N ALA A 371 15.24 11.95 23.59
CA ALA A 371 14.97 11.64 25.00
C ALA A 371 14.52 10.18 25.22
N GLU A 372 14.02 9.53 24.17
CA GLU A 372 13.63 8.11 24.15
C GLU A 372 14.74 7.20 23.60
N ASP A 373 15.98 7.67 23.51
CA ASP A 373 17.17 6.97 23.00
C ASP A 373 17.10 6.52 21.52
N MET A 374 16.28 7.19 20.71
CA MET A 374 16.07 6.88 19.29
C MET A 374 16.63 7.95 18.35
N LYS A 375 17.85 8.45 18.62
CA LYS A 375 18.54 9.43 17.75
C LYS A 375 18.63 8.98 16.28
N GLN A 376 18.82 7.68 16.04
CA GLN A 376 18.87 7.08 14.71
C GLN A 376 17.58 7.35 13.89
N LEU A 377 16.42 7.35 14.56
CA LEU A 377 15.13 7.64 13.93
C LEU A 377 15.02 9.12 13.53
N VAL A 378 15.56 10.01 14.35
CA VAL A 378 15.63 11.47 14.07
C VAL A 378 16.52 11.73 12.86
N GLU A 379 17.72 11.15 12.82
CA GLU A 379 18.63 11.27 11.68
C GLU A 379 18.01 10.72 10.40
N TYR A 380 17.34 9.55 10.47
CA TYR A 380 16.62 8.97 9.35
C TYR A 380 15.48 9.90 8.86
N HIS A 381 14.69 10.46 9.78
CA HIS A 381 13.60 11.38 9.44
C HIS A 381 14.13 12.63 8.73
N ASN A 382 15.16 13.27 9.30
CA ASN A 382 15.78 14.47 8.75
C ASN A 382 16.38 14.22 7.36
N GLN A 383 17.13 13.13 7.19
CA GLN A 383 17.69 12.77 5.90
C GLN A 383 16.60 12.56 4.85
N LYS A 384 15.50 11.92 5.26
CA LYS A 384 14.39 11.68 4.37
C LYS A 384 13.66 12.96 3.98
N GLN A 385 13.41 13.87 4.92
CA GLN A 385 12.81 15.17 4.62
C GLN A 385 13.67 15.97 3.63
N LYS A 386 14.99 16.00 3.85
CA LYS A 386 15.95 16.60 2.92
C LYS A 386 15.85 15.98 1.54
N ASN A 387 15.79 14.65 1.43
CA ASN A 387 15.64 13.97 0.15
C ASN A 387 14.30 14.30 -0.53
N SER A 388 13.20 14.37 0.22
CA SER A 388 11.88 14.75 -0.31
C SER A 388 11.86 16.18 -0.84
N MET A 389 12.44 17.13 -0.08
CA MET A 389 12.56 18.52 -0.50
C MET A 389 13.47 18.66 -1.73
N LYS A 390 14.56 17.87 -1.79
CA LYS A 390 15.42 17.78 -2.97
C LYS A 390 14.64 17.32 -4.19
N GLU A 391 13.88 16.23 -4.10
CA GLU A 391 13.05 15.72 -5.20
C GLU A 391 12.00 16.75 -5.66
N GLN A 392 11.30 17.42 -4.73
CA GLN A 392 10.35 18.49 -5.04
C GLN A 392 11.02 19.70 -5.72
N THR A 393 12.19 20.10 -5.23
CA THR A 393 12.97 21.19 -5.83
C THR A 393 13.35 20.85 -7.26
N ILE A 394 13.88 19.64 -7.47
CA ILE A 394 14.27 19.13 -8.78
C ILE A 394 13.07 19.13 -9.73
N ASP A 395 11.92 18.58 -9.32
CA ASP A 395 10.75 18.50 -10.17
C ASP A 395 10.16 19.88 -10.51
N HIS A 396 10.12 20.82 -9.56
CA HIS A 396 9.64 22.17 -9.83
C HIS A 396 10.58 22.92 -10.79
N VAL A 397 11.89 22.81 -10.62
CA VAL A 397 12.86 23.43 -11.55
C VAL A 397 12.73 22.86 -12.95
N LYS A 398 12.47 21.54 -13.11
CA LYS A 398 12.18 20.96 -14.43
C LYS A 398 10.95 21.61 -15.07
N GLU A 399 9.90 21.86 -14.29
CA GLU A 399 8.70 22.52 -14.78
C GLU A 399 8.99 23.96 -15.20
N MET A 400 9.74 24.71 -14.40
CA MET A 400 10.16 26.08 -14.74
C MET A 400 11.01 26.12 -16.02
N LEU A 401 11.98 25.20 -16.17
CA LEU A 401 12.82 25.13 -17.36
C LEU A 401 12.03 24.73 -18.61
N LYS A 402 11.03 23.83 -18.48
CA LYS A 402 10.12 23.46 -19.58
C LYS A 402 9.15 24.58 -19.96
N ALA A 403 8.80 25.43 -19.01
CA ALA A 403 7.96 26.60 -19.22
C ALA A 403 8.74 27.82 -19.75
N GLU A 404 10.04 27.66 -20.05
CA GLU A 404 10.93 28.71 -20.56
C GLU A 404 11.02 29.93 -19.62
N ASN A 405 10.90 29.70 -18.30
CA ASN A 405 11.15 30.72 -17.28
C ASN A 405 12.57 31.30 -17.40
N THR A 406 12.73 32.57 -17.01
CA THR A 406 14.04 33.23 -17.12
C THR A 406 15.02 32.68 -16.09
N PRO A 407 16.34 32.68 -16.36
CA PRO A 407 17.35 32.27 -15.39
C PRO A 407 17.22 32.97 -14.03
N ALA A 408 16.85 34.26 -14.02
CA ALA A 408 16.67 35.04 -12.79
C ALA A 408 15.52 34.53 -11.91
N GLU A 409 14.40 34.10 -12.50
CA GLU A 409 13.28 33.50 -11.78
C GLU A 409 13.68 32.16 -11.15
N VAL A 410 14.38 31.32 -11.91
CA VAL A 410 14.88 30.01 -11.42
C VAL A 410 15.88 30.21 -10.28
N ILE A 411 16.82 31.15 -10.40
CA ILE A 411 17.78 31.49 -9.35
C ILE A 411 17.06 31.97 -8.08
N THR A 412 16.03 32.82 -8.24
CA THR A 412 15.26 33.34 -7.10
C THR A 412 14.56 32.21 -6.34
N TYR A 413 13.91 31.30 -7.07
CA TYR A 413 13.29 30.11 -6.47
C TYR A 413 14.32 29.22 -5.77
N LEU A 414 15.43 28.90 -6.43
CA LEU A 414 16.49 28.05 -5.88
C LEU A 414 17.13 28.67 -4.63
N LYS A 415 17.36 30.00 -4.59
CA LYS A 415 17.87 30.70 -3.39
C LYS A 415 16.88 30.65 -2.24
N HIS A 416 15.57 30.71 -2.51
CA HIS A 416 14.54 30.52 -1.49
C HIS A 416 14.60 29.10 -0.92
N GLN A 417 14.60 28.07 -1.78
CA GLN A 417 14.66 26.66 -1.36
C GLN A 417 15.94 26.32 -0.60
N MET A 418 17.08 26.90 -0.99
CA MET A 418 18.35 26.73 -0.26
C MET A 418 18.25 27.24 1.19
N LYS A 419 17.64 28.42 1.39
CA LYS A 419 17.45 29.03 2.71
C LYS A 419 16.42 28.29 3.55
N GLU A 420 15.26 28.00 2.98
CA GLU A 420 14.16 27.30 3.64
C GLU A 420 14.61 25.92 4.13
N GLY A 421 15.37 25.19 3.30
CA GLY A 421 15.89 23.88 3.65
C GLY A 421 17.17 23.86 4.49
N SER A 422 17.72 25.03 4.85
CA SER A 422 19.00 25.17 5.56
C SER A 422 20.13 24.32 4.92
N TRP A 423 20.21 24.34 3.60
CA TRP A 423 21.20 23.56 2.85
C TRP A 423 22.59 24.17 2.94
N GLN A 424 23.60 23.31 2.99
CA GLN A 424 24.98 23.73 2.74
C GLN A 424 25.13 24.07 1.25
N GLU A 425 25.72 25.21 0.92
CA GLU A 425 25.88 25.66 -0.47
C GLU A 425 26.58 24.62 -1.35
N SER A 426 27.61 23.95 -0.80
CA SER A 426 28.37 22.90 -1.49
C SER A 426 27.54 21.64 -1.82
N ASP A 427 26.48 21.37 -1.06
CA ASP A 427 25.56 20.28 -1.39
C ASP A 427 24.42 20.75 -2.29
N PHE A 428 23.97 22.00 -2.12
CA PHE A 428 22.89 22.57 -2.90
C PHE A 428 23.28 22.75 -4.37
N VAL A 429 24.52 23.16 -4.68
CA VAL A 429 25.01 23.24 -6.07
C VAL A 429 24.89 21.91 -6.82
N ARG A 430 24.98 20.77 -6.10
CA ARG A 430 24.77 19.43 -6.68
C ARG A 430 23.30 19.17 -7.02
N VAL A 431 22.37 19.70 -6.20
CA VAL A 431 20.93 19.66 -6.46
C VAL A 431 20.57 20.53 -7.66
N VAL A 432 21.19 21.72 -7.78
CA VAL A 432 21.01 22.62 -8.94
C VAL A 432 21.42 21.91 -10.23
N TRP A 433 22.62 21.29 -10.26
CA TRP A 433 23.07 20.47 -11.40
C TRP A 433 22.08 19.36 -11.76
N GLU A 434 21.63 18.57 -10.76
CA GLU A 434 20.67 17.48 -11.00
C GLU A 434 19.35 18.00 -11.57
N SER A 435 18.87 19.15 -11.08
CA SER A 435 17.63 19.77 -11.55
C SER A 435 17.70 20.12 -13.02
N MET A 436 18.83 20.69 -13.45
CA MET A 436 19.07 21.09 -14.85
C MET A 436 19.20 19.89 -15.77
N MET A 437 19.95 18.87 -15.35
CA MET A 437 20.21 17.70 -16.19
C MET A 437 18.98 16.81 -16.33
N GLN A 438 18.15 16.71 -15.29
CA GLN A 438 16.90 15.95 -15.37
C GLN A 438 15.76 16.72 -16.07
N ALA A 439 15.92 18.01 -16.37
CA ALA A 439 14.95 18.77 -17.17
C ALA A 439 15.00 18.38 -18.66
N VAL A 440 16.12 17.82 -19.11
CA VAL A 440 16.34 17.40 -20.50
C VAL A 440 15.72 16.03 -20.75
N ASP A 441 14.89 15.94 -21.79
CA ASP A 441 14.45 14.65 -22.34
C ASP A 441 15.51 14.16 -23.33
N TRP A 442 16.39 13.29 -22.84
CA TRP A 442 17.53 12.78 -23.61
C TRP A 442 17.04 11.98 -24.82
N GLY A 443 17.51 12.36 -26.02
CA GLY A 443 17.28 11.56 -27.22
C GLY A 443 17.87 10.14 -27.11
N SER A 444 17.60 9.30 -28.11
CA SER A 444 18.14 7.93 -28.15
C SER A 444 19.49 7.80 -28.87
N ARG A 445 19.88 8.80 -29.67
CA ARG A 445 21.12 8.80 -30.47
C ARG A 445 22.26 9.47 -29.71
N ALA A 446 23.41 8.80 -29.63
CA ALA A 446 24.58 9.27 -28.85
C ALA A 446 25.06 10.68 -29.26
N GLU A 447 25.16 10.97 -30.56
CA GLU A 447 25.60 12.29 -31.06
C GLU A 447 24.60 13.42 -30.75
N GLN A 448 23.30 13.10 -30.68
CA GLN A 448 22.27 14.07 -30.30
C GLN A 448 22.33 14.36 -28.80
N ILE A 449 22.56 13.34 -27.98
CA ILE A 449 22.68 13.47 -26.52
C ILE A 449 23.89 14.33 -26.16
N GLU A 450 25.01 14.15 -26.86
CA GLU A 450 26.22 14.96 -26.69
C GLU A 450 25.95 16.45 -26.95
N SER A 451 25.46 16.79 -28.14
CA SER A 451 25.21 18.19 -28.52
C SER A 451 24.14 18.83 -27.64
N GLN A 452 23.14 18.06 -27.21
CA GLN A 452 22.11 18.51 -26.26
C GLN A 452 22.70 18.76 -24.87
N ALA A 453 23.56 17.88 -24.35
CA ALA A 453 24.17 18.04 -23.04
C ALA A 453 25.03 19.32 -22.97
N LEU A 454 25.91 19.52 -23.95
CA LEU A 454 26.78 20.70 -24.00
C LEU A 454 25.95 21.99 -24.14
N ARG A 455 24.91 21.98 -24.98
CA ARG A 455 23.98 23.12 -25.10
C ARG A 455 23.23 23.39 -23.79
N GLN A 456 22.77 22.36 -23.09
CA GLN A 456 22.07 22.50 -21.82
C GLN A 456 22.99 23.12 -20.76
N VAL A 457 24.22 22.62 -20.62
CA VAL A 457 25.21 23.16 -19.67
C VAL A 457 25.42 24.64 -19.95
N LYS A 458 25.62 25.02 -21.22
CA LYS A 458 25.79 26.43 -21.61
C LYS A 458 24.55 27.27 -21.32
N GLN A 459 23.34 26.76 -21.58
CA GLN A 459 22.09 27.50 -21.28
C GLN A 459 21.86 27.67 -19.78
N CYS A 460 22.37 26.75 -18.96
CA CYS A 460 22.23 26.77 -17.52
C CYS A 460 23.42 27.42 -16.79
N SER A 461 24.44 27.91 -17.51
CA SER A 461 25.67 28.47 -16.92
C SER A 461 25.36 29.62 -15.97
N THR A 462 24.49 30.55 -16.37
CA THR A 462 24.05 31.68 -15.53
C THR A 462 23.42 31.23 -14.21
N ILE A 463 22.64 30.14 -14.23
CA ILE A 463 22.01 29.61 -13.03
C ILE A 463 23.05 28.90 -12.17
N LEU A 464 23.94 28.09 -12.76
CA LEU A 464 25.02 27.41 -12.03
C LEU A 464 25.96 28.41 -11.35
N GLY A 465 26.38 29.46 -12.07
CA GLY A 465 27.25 30.53 -11.58
C GLY A 465 26.70 31.22 -10.33
N ALA A 466 25.37 31.30 -10.18
CA ALA A 466 24.75 31.88 -8.99
C ALA A 466 24.92 31.02 -7.72
N PHE A 467 25.34 29.76 -7.85
CA PHE A 467 25.54 28.79 -6.75
C PHE A 467 26.97 28.24 -6.67
N SER A 468 27.84 28.54 -7.64
CA SER A 468 29.28 28.25 -7.63
C SER A 468 30.11 29.50 -7.33
N THR A 469 29.89 30.07 -6.15
CA THR A 469 30.41 31.41 -5.77
C THR A 469 31.72 31.36 -4.98
N ASN A 470 32.18 30.18 -4.59
CA ASN A 470 33.40 29.98 -3.82
C ASN A 470 34.11 28.67 -4.17
N PRO A 471 35.41 28.52 -3.83
CA PRO A 471 36.19 27.34 -4.22
C PRO A 471 35.59 26.00 -3.80
N LYS A 472 34.88 25.97 -2.66
CA LYS A 472 34.23 24.75 -2.16
C LYS A 472 33.03 24.36 -3.03
N THR A 473 32.21 25.33 -3.43
CA THR A 473 31.06 25.10 -4.33
C THR A 473 31.49 24.76 -5.75
N GLU A 474 32.53 25.41 -6.27
CA GLU A 474 33.11 25.11 -7.59
C GLU A 474 33.66 23.69 -7.64
N LEU A 475 34.47 23.29 -6.64
CA LEU A 475 34.96 21.92 -6.54
C LEU A 475 33.81 20.90 -6.42
N ALA A 476 32.79 21.20 -5.60
CA ALA A 476 31.65 20.32 -5.43
C ALA A 476 30.84 20.14 -6.72
N LEU A 477 30.75 21.19 -7.55
CA LEU A 477 30.16 21.13 -8.88
C LEU A 477 31.00 20.23 -9.80
N ILE A 478 32.32 20.44 -9.93
CA ILE A 478 33.19 19.63 -10.79
C ILE A 478 33.11 18.15 -10.39
N GLN A 479 33.17 17.84 -9.09
CA GLN A 479 33.00 16.48 -8.58
C GLN A 479 31.64 15.87 -8.95
N LYS A 480 30.56 16.67 -8.90
CA LYS A 480 29.22 16.20 -9.29
C LYS A 480 29.13 15.93 -10.78
N VAL A 481 29.71 16.78 -11.62
CA VAL A 481 29.82 16.55 -13.07
C VAL A 481 30.61 15.27 -13.35
N GLN A 482 31.70 15.04 -12.62
CA GLN A 482 32.53 13.84 -12.74
C GLN A 482 31.71 12.57 -12.45
N THR A 483 30.99 12.54 -11.33
CA THR A 483 30.11 11.41 -10.99
C THR A 483 29.02 11.21 -12.04
N TYR A 484 28.39 12.30 -12.51
CA TYR A 484 27.34 12.23 -13.52
C TYR A 484 27.85 11.65 -14.85
N CYS A 485 29.01 12.09 -15.33
CA CYS A 485 29.62 11.57 -16.56
C CYS A 485 30.12 10.13 -16.42
N TYR A 486 30.41 9.67 -15.20
CA TYR A 486 30.76 8.28 -14.94
C TYR A 486 29.53 7.36 -14.98
N GLU A 487 28.43 7.82 -14.41
CA GLU A 487 27.17 7.07 -14.35
C GLU A 487 26.48 6.99 -15.73
N ASP A 488 26.58 8.04 -16.55
CA ASP A 488 26.11 8.02 -17.94
C ASP A 488 27.25 7.75 -18.92
N THR A 489 27.33 6.50 -19.39
CA THR A 489 28.33 6.04 -20.37
C THR A 489 28.39 6.88 -21.65
N LYS A 490 27.31 7.59 -21.99
CA LYS A 490 27.24 8.43 -23.20
C LYS A 490 28.00 9.74 -23.05
N LEU A 491 28.12 10.26 -21.82
CA LEU A 491 28.81 11.52 -21.50
C LEU A 491 30.24 11.32 -20.99
N MET A 492 30.63 10.06 -20.78
CA MET A 492 31.93 9.70 -20.21
C MET A 492 33.13 10.29 -20.97
N LYS A 493 33.02 10.51 -22.29
CA LYS A 493 34.10 11.06 -23.13
C LYS A 493 34.06 12.60 -23.27
N HIS A 494 33.04 13.26 -22.70
CA HIS A 494 32.79 14.70 -22.86
C HIS A 494 33.01 15.49 -21.58
N PHE A 495 33.46 14.84 -20.51
CA PHE A 495 33.72 15.49 -19.23
C PHE A 495 34.61 16.73 -19.38
N ARG A 496 35.70 16.63 -20.16
CA ARG A 496 36.57 17.79 -20.46
C ARG A 496 35.81 18.95 -21.10
N GLN A 497 34.97 18.69 -22.11
CA GLN A 497 34.23 19.73 -22.81
C GLN A 497 33.18 20.39 -21.92
N ILE A 498 32.55 19.62 -21.03
CA ILE A 498 31.60 20.14 -20.05
C ILE A 498 32.34 21.08 -19.08
N VAL A 499 33.48 20.67 -18.53
CA VAL A 499 34.27 21.51 -17.63
C VAL A 499 34.80 22.76 -18.34
N GLN A 500 35.22 22.63 -19.61
CA GLN A 500 35.61 23.78 -20.43
C GLN A 500 34.48 24.80 -20.55
N ILE A 501 33.25 24.37 -20.85
CA ILE A 501 32.10 25.30 -20.94
C ILE A 501 31.86 25.99 -19.59
N LEU A 502 32.00 25.27 -18.47
CA LEU A 502 31.84 25.88 -17.15
C LEU A 502 32.96 26.90 -16.86
N TYR A 503 34.16 26.69 -17.37
CA TYR A 503 35.27 27.65 -17.28
C TYR A 503 35.02 28.87 -18.16
N ASP A 504 34.71 28.65 -19.45
CA ASP A 504 34.49 29.71 -20.44
C ASP A 504 33.30 30.63 -20.08
N GLU A 505 32.36 30.15 -19.27
CA GLU A 505 31.17 30.89 -18.82
C GLU A 505 31.30 31.40 -17.36
N ASP A 506 32.53 31.46 -16.82
CA ASP A 506 32.84 31.96 -15.47
C ASP A 506 32.10 31.24 -14.32
N VAL A 507 31.74 29.97 -14.51
CA VAL A 507 31.06 29.15 -13.49
C VAL A 507 32.05 28.48 -12.54
N VAL A 508 33.22 28.09 -13.05
CA VAL A 508 34.32 27.52 -12.26
C VAL A 508 35.63 28.23 -12.58
N SER A 509 36.43 28.50 -11.55
CA SER A 509 37.73 29.14 -11.69
C SER A 509 38.81 28.15 -12.14
N GLU A 510 39.89 28.70 -12.70
CA GLU A 510 41.12 27.95 -12.96
C GLU A 510 41.62 27.23 -11.69
N SER A 511 41.67 27.95 -10.57
CA SER A 511 42.14 27.41 -9.29
C SER A 511 41.35 26.17 -8.84
N ALA A 512 40.03 26.14 -9.07
CA ALA A 512 39.19 25.00 -8.75
C ALA A 512 39.47 23.80 -9.67
N ILE A 513 39.72 24.03 -10.96
CA ILE A 513 40.07 22.98 -11.93
C ILE A 513 41.42 22.36 -11.58
N LEU A 514 42.43 23.19 -11.31
CA LEU A 514 43.77 22.74 -10.91
C LEU A 514 43.72 21.95 -9.61
N TYR A 515 43.01 22.45 -8.61
CA TYR A 515 42.83 21.75 -7.34
C TYR A 515 42.11 20.40 -7.52
N TRP A 516 41.04 20.36 -8.33
CA TRP A 516 40.34 19.13 -8.65
C TRP A 516 41.28 18.10 -9.29
N PHE A 517 42.12 18.53 -10.24
CA PHE A 517 43.04 17.65 -10.95
C PHE A 517 44.11 17.05 -10.02
N GLU A 518 44.67 17.85 -9.12
CA GLU A 518 45.76 17.39 -8.24
C GLU A 518 45.26 16.53 -7.08
N LYS A 519 44.17 16.96 -6.41
CA LYS A 519 43.73 16.36 -5.14
C LYS A 519 42.22 16.18 -5.01
N GLY A 520 41.42 16.95 -5.75
CA GLY A 520 39.97 17.00 -5.57
C GLY A 520 39.16 15.95 -6.34
N ALA A 521 39.74 15.18 -7.24
CA ALA A 521 39.01 14.19 -8.04
C ALA A 521 38.49 12.99 -7.21
N VAL A 522 37.21 12.67 -7.37
CA VAL A 522 36.55 11.53 -6.71
C VAL A 522 36.89 10.21 -7.38
N ASN A 523 36.67 9.06 -6.72
CA ASN A 523 37.05 7.74 -7.25
C ASN A 523 36.30 7.35 -8.54
N SER A 524 35.09 7.86 -8.75
CA SER A 524 34.25 7.57 -9.92
C SER A 524 34.92 7.99 -11.22
N GLY A 525 35.51 7.03 -11.95
CA GLY A 525 36.19 7.28 -13.22
C GLY A 525 37.48 8.10 -13.13
N LYS A 526 38.08 8.25 -11.92
CA LYS A 526 39.22 9.15 -11.65
C LYS A 526 40.32 9.10 -12.72
N THR A 527 40.86 7.91 -12.97
CA THR A 527 41.97 7.72 -13.91
C THR A 527 41.62 8.16 -15.33
N VAL A 528 40.38 7.91 -15.75
CA VAL A 528 39.91 8.28 -17.10
C VAL A 528 39.76 9.79 -17.21
N PHE A 529 39.14 10.44 -16.23
CA PHE A 529 38.88 11.88 -16.28
C PHE A 529 40.13 12.72 -16.07
N LEU A 530 41.09 12.28 -15.24
CA LEU A 530 42.40 12.94 -15.15
C LEU A 530 43.09 12.94 -16.51
N LYS A 531 43.13 11.79 -17.19
CA LYS A 531 43.71 11.71 -18.54
C LYS A 531 42.95 12.59 -19.56
N GLN A 532 41.63 12.70 -19.46
CA GLN A 532 40.86 13.58 -20.34
C GLN A 532 41.13 15.06 -20.07
N MET A 533 41.35 15.45 -18.82
CA MET A 533 41.56 16.84 -18.41
C MET A 533 42.99 17.33 -18.60
N GLU A 534 43.96 16.44 -18.77
CA GLU A 534 45.39 16.76 -18.91
C GLU A 534 45.69 17.85 -19.97
N PRO A 535 45.11 17.83 -21.19
CA PRO A 535 45.34 18.90 -22.17
C PRO A 535 44.81 20.27 -21.71
N LEU A 536 43.68 20.31 -21.02
CA LEU A 536 43.09 21.55 -20.50
C LEU A 536 43.93 22.11 -19.35
N VAL A 537 44.36 21.24 -18.44
CA VAL A 537 45.21 21.63 -17.31
C VAL A 537 46.58 22.13 -17.76
N GLN A 538 47.18 21.50 -18.78
CA GLN A 538 48.42 21.98 -19.38
C GLN A 538 48.23 23.38 -19.99
N TRP A 539 47.14 23.59 -20.71
CA TRP A 539 46.82 24.89 -21.31
C TRP A 539 46.61 25.98 -20.25
N LEU A 540 45.85 25.71 -19.18
CA LEU A 540 45.64 26.66 -18.08
C LEU A 540 46.98 27.10 -17.45
N LYS A 541 47.85 26.12 -17.14
CA LYS A 541 49.18 26.39 -16.56
C LYS A 541 50.09 27.21 -17.47
N THR A 542 49.93 27.12 -18.80
CA THR A 542 50.74 27.93 -19.74
C THR A 542 50.21 29.35 -19.91
N VAL A 543 48.89 29.53 -19.85
CA VAL A 543 48.27 30.86 -19.99
C VAL A 543 48.58 31.74 -18.77
N ASP A 544 48.58 31.16 -17.57
CA ASP A 544 48.93 31.87 -16.32
C ASP A 544 50.40 32.35 -16.36
N SER A 545 51.33 31.49 -16.80
CA SER A 545 52.75 31.83 -16.89
C SER A 545 53.08 32.93 -17.91
N GLU A 546 52.30 33.06 -19.00
CA GLU A 546 52.50 34.13 -19.98
C GLU A 546 51.91 35.47 -19.51
N SER A 547 50.92 35.44 -18.60
CA SER A 547 50.27 36.65 -18.07
C SER A 547 51.00 37.29 -16.87
N GLU A 548 51.90 36.55 -16.21
CA GLU A 548 52.78 37.09 -15.16
C GLU A 548 54.11 37.68 -15.70
N GLU A 549 54.42 37.48 -16.99
CA GLU A 549 55.63 37.98 -17.65
C GLU A 549 55.45 39.33 -18.38
N ASP A 550 54.21 39.84 -18.48
CA ASP A 550 53.84 41.18 -18.98
C ASP A 550 53.44 42.12 -17.82
#